data_AF-A0A1F3SPL4-F1
#
_entry.id   AF-A0A1F3SPL4-F1
#
_cell.length_a   1.000
_cell.length_b   1.000
_cell.length_c   1.000
_cell.angle_alpha   90.00
_cell.angle_beta   90.00
_cell.angle_gamma   90.00
#
_symmetry.space_group_name_H-M   'P 1'
#
loop_
_entity.id
_entity.type
_entity.pdbx_description
1 polymer ?
#
loop_
_entity_poly.entity_id
_entity_poly.type
_entity_poly.pdbx_seq_one_letter_code
_entity_poly.pdbx_strand_id
1 'polypeptide(L)'
;MQVLSFVNKVLFRLGYRLITRETGPSFDMEADFVEKYTNLKPYTLTSCERMYALYKAVEYIHKAQIPGDVVECGVWQGGSCMLVAQTLKQLKAEDRKIYLYDTFEGMSAPTDKDIDRASSQQVQAILDSTSKSTERFNFWAYAPLELVKKNMAATHYPMGKIQFVQGKVEDTIPGQLPKQISLLRLDTDWYESTKHELKHLYPLLSKGGVLIIDDYGHFKGAQQAVDEFFAEQGMCPYLARIDYTCRVYIKNH
;
A
#
# COMPACT_ATOMS: atom_id res chain seq x y z
N MET A 1 -23.05 -13.35 22.78
CA MET A 1 -23.83 -13.01 21.57
C MET A 1 -25.15 -12.28 21.85
N GLN A 2 -25.97 -12.68 22.83
CA GLN A 2 -27.28 -12.03 23.08
C GLN A 2 -27.20 -10.57 23.59
N VAL A 3 -26.19 -10.24 24.42
CA VAL A 3 -25.99 -8.88 24.96
C VAL A 3 -25.63 -7.86 23.86
N LEU A 4 -24.72 -8.23 22.94
CA LEU A 4 -24.32 -7.37 21.81
C LEU A 4 -25.49 -7.09 20.86
N SER A 5 -26.35 -8.09 20.62
CA SER A 5 -27.57 -7.95 19.80
C SER A 5 -28.56 -6.96 20.40
N PHE A 6 -28.75 -6.99 21.73
CA PHE A 6 -29.63 -6.04 22.42
C PHE A 6 -29.09 -4.61 22.38
N VAL A 7 -27.79 -4.43 22.69
CA VAL A 7 -27.13 -3.11 22.64
C VAL A 7 -27.21 -2.51 21.24
N ASN A 8 -26.96 -3.31 20.19
CA ASN A 8 -27.07 -2.82 18.82
C ASN A 8 -28.49 -2.40 18.45
N LYS A 9 -29.52 -3.11 18.91
CA LYS A 9 -30.93 -2.73 18.67
C LYS A 9 -31.30 -1.41 19.34
N VAL A 10 -30.82 -1.17 20.56
CA VAL A 10 -31.06 0.10 21.28
C VAL A 10 -30.35 1.24 20.58
N LEU A 11 -29.07 1.06 20.25
CA LEU A 11 -28.29 2.05 19.50
C LEU A 11 -28.92 2.37 18.14
N PHE A 12 -29.40 1.34 17.42
CA PHE A 12 -30.00 1.53 16.10
C PHE A 12 -31.26 2.40 16.14
N ARG A 13 -32.10 2.23 17.16
CA ARG A 13 -33.26 3.12 17.38
C ARG A 13 -32.88 4.56 17.67
N LEU A 14 -31.67 4.79 18.17
CA LEU A 14 -31.10 6.11 18.43
C LEU A 14 -30.27 6.65 17.25
N GLY A 15 -30.21 5.92 16.11
CA GLY A 15 -29.43 6.31 14.94
C GLY A 15 -27.97 5.87 14.96
N TYR A 16 -27.57 4.98 15.87
CA TYR A 16 -26.19 4.50 16.03
C TYR A 16 -26.08 3.01 15.71
N ARG A 17 -24.90 2.56 15.23
CA ARG A 17 -24.60 1.14 15.03
C ARG A 17 -23.26 0.83 15.69
N LEU A 18 -23.24 -0.19 16.54
CA LEU A 18 -22.01 -0.74 17.09
C LEU A 18 -21.34 -1.60 16.01
N ILE A 19 -20.14 -1.20 15.61
CA ILE A 19 -19.27 -1.94 14.70
C ILE A 19 -17.97 -2.26 15.42
N THR A 20 -17.32 -3.37 15.04
CA THR A 20 -15.96 -3.64 15.51
C THR A 20 -15.00 -2.63 14.88
N ARG A 21 -13.98 -2.22 15.65
CA ARG A 21 -13.01 -1.21 15.20
C ARG A 21 -12.15 -1.71 14.03
N GLU A 22 -11.89 -3.01 13.98
CA GLU A 22 -11.30 -3.65 12.80
C GLU A 22 -12.41 -4.29 11.96
N THR A 23 -12.46 -3.90 10.69
CA THR A 23 -13.23 -4.55 9.66
C THR A 23 -12.40 -5.74 9.15
N GLY A 24 -12.81 -6.94 9.56
CA GLY A 24 -12.33 -8.17 8.93
C GLY A 24 -12.96 -8.33 7.55
N PRO A 25 -12.73 -9.49 6.90
CA PRO A 25 -13.30 -9.76 5.59
C PRO A 25 -14.83 -9.65 5.57
N SER A 26 -15.35 -9.08 4.48
CA SER A 26 -16.77 -8.93 4.20
C SER A 26 -17.32 -10.14 3.43
N PHE A 27 -18.65 -10.27 3.38
CA PHE A 27 -19.34 -11.41 2.77
C PHE A 27 -19.18 -11.52 1.25
N ASP A 28 -18.74 -10.46 0.59
CA ASP A 28 -18.48 -10.36 -0.84
C ASP A 28 -17.05 -10.74 -1.23
N MET A 29 -16.18 -11.05 -0.26
CA MET A 29 -14.78 -11.40 -0.50
C MET A 29 -14.60 -12.92 -0.67
N GLU A 30 -13.77 -13.30 -1.65
CA GLU A 30 -13.49 -14.70 -1.98
C GLU A 30 -12.81 -15.44 -0.83
N ALA A 31 -13.19 -16.70 -0.57
CA ALA A 31 -12.62 -17.51 0.51
C ALA A 31 -11.09 -17.64 0.43
N ASP A 32 -10.56 -17.72 -0.79
CA ASP A 32 -9.13 -17.74 -1.06
C ASP A 32 -8.42 -16.44 -0.64
N PHE A 33 -9.05 -15.29 -0.86
CA PHE A 33 -8.55 -14.02 -0.33
C PHE A 33 -8.61 -13.98 1.19
N VAL A 34 -9.71 -14.46 1.79
CA VAL A 34 -9.87 -14.49 3.25
C VAL A 34 -8.76 -15.29 3.95
N GLU A 35 -8.38 -16.44 3.38
CA GLU A 35 -7.26 -17.24 3.87
C GLU A 35 -5.93 -16.48 3.79
N LYS A 36 -5.63 -15.89 2.61
CA LYS A 36 -4.43 -15.07 2.41
C LYS A 36 -4.39 -13.89 3.38
N TYR A 37 -5.47 -13.13 3.50
CA TYR A 37 -5.59 -12.02 4.45
C TYR A 37 -5.29 -12.48 5.87
N THR A 38 -5.90 -13.58 6.32
CA THR A 38 -5.70 -14.10 7.68
C THR A 38 -4.24 -14.43 7.97
N ASN A 39 -3.56 -15.06 7.00
CA ASN A 39 -2.16 -15.47 7.14
C ASN A 39 -1.16 -14.30 6.98
N LEU A 40 -1.51 -13.30 6.17
CA LEU A 40 -0.63 -12.19 5.83
C LEU A 40 -0.84 -10.95 6.69
N LYS A 41 -1.98 -10.83 7.39
CA LYS A 41 -2.29 -9.73 8.31
C LYS A 41 -1.15 -9.43 9.28
N PRO A 42 -0.39 -10.39 9.86
CA PRO A 42 0.72 -10.07 10.75
C PRO A 42 1.85 -9.25 10.11
N TYR A 43 1.99 -9.28 8.78
CA TYR A 43 3.10 -8.69 8.02
C TYR A 43 2.70 -7.42 7.25
N THR A 44 1.47 -6.94 7.41
CA THR A 44 1.03 -5.64 6.87
C THR A 44 0.20 -4.84 7.87
N LEU A 45 0.25 -3.51 7.74
CA LEU A 45 -0.62 -2.57 8.45
C LEU A 45 -1.81 -2.10 7.59
N THR A 46 -1.90 -2.62 6.37
CA THR A 46 -3.00 -2.31 5.47
C THR A 46 -4.31 -2.93 5.94
N SER A 47 -5.41 -2.23 5.68
CA SER A 47 -6.76 -2.68 6.03
C SER A 47 -7.17 -3.88 5.17
N CYS A 48 -8.24 -4.58 5.58
CA CYS A 48 -8.77 -5.67 4.77
C CYS A 48 -9.23 -5.17 3.39
N GLU A 49 -9.81 -3.98 3.35
CA GLU A 49 -10.26 -3.29 2.14
C GLU A 49 -9.10 -2.96 1.20
N ARG A 50 -7.97 -2.46 1.73
CA ARG A 50 -6.75 -2.19 0.97
C ARG A 50 -6.12 -3.47 0.41
N MET A 51 -6.00 -4.51 1.23
CA MET A 51 -5.51 -5.81 0.77
C MET A 51 -6.44 -6.40 -0.30
N TYR A 52 -7.76 -6.27 -0.13
CA TYR A 52 -8.72 -6.77 -1.10
C TYR A 52 -8.61 -6.02 -2.45
N ALA A 53 -8.53 -4.69 -2.41
CA ALA A 53 -8.31 -3.89 -3.60
C ALA A 53 -7.00 -4.28 -4.33
N LEU A 54 -5.92 -4.53 -3.58
CA LEU A 54 -4.66 -5.00 -4.13
C LEU A 54 -4.79 -6.39 -4.78
N TYR A 55 -5.47 -7.33 -4.12
CA TYR A 55 -5.77 -8.66 -4.67
C TYR A 55 -6.54 -8.56 -6.00
N LYS A 56 -7.60 -7.75 -6.04
CA LYS A 56 -8.40 -7.52 -7.26
C LYS A 56 -7.60 -6.79 -8.34
N ALA A 57 -6.70 -5.88 -7.97
CA ALA A 57 -5.82 -5.21 -8.92
C ALA A 57 -4.88 -6.21 -9.60
N VAL A 58 -4.29 -7.15 -8.85
CA VAL A 58 -3.44 -8.23 -9.41
C VAL A 58 -4.23 -9.13 -10.35
N GLU A 59 -5.44 -9.56 -9.95
CA GLU A 59 -6.32 -10.33 -10.84
C GLU A 59 -6.66 -9.55 -12.12
N TYR A 60 -6.95 -8.26 -12.00
CA TYR A 60 -7.31 -7.40 -13.12
C TYR A 60 -6.15 -7.25 -14.11
N ILE A 61 -4.94 -6.88 -13.66
CA ILE A 61 -3.80 -6.69 -14.58
C ILE A 61 -3.44 -7.98 -15.31
N HIS A 62 -3.67 -9.14 -14.67
CA HIS A 62 -3.49 -10.44 -15.31
C HIS A 62 -4.60 -10.71 -16.32
N LYS A 63 -5.88 -10.66 -15.92
CA LYS A 63 -7.02 -10.98 -16.80
C LYS A 63 -7.13 -10.02 -18.00
N ALA A 64 -6.85 -8.73 -17.79
CA ALA A 64 -6.83 -7.72 -18.83
C ALA A 64 -5.51 -7.66 -19.63
N GLN A 65 -4.55 -8.54 -19.31
CA GLN A 65 -3.25 -8.65 -19.99
C GLN A 65 -2.48 -7.32 -20.03
N ILE A 66 -2.54 -6.56 -18.94
CA ILE A 66 -1.83 -5.28 -18.84
C ILE A 66 -0.33 -5.58 -18.71
N PRO A 67 0.52 -5.08 -19.63
CA PRO A 67 1.94 -5.40 -19.62
C PRO A 67 2.68 -4.63 -18.50
N GLY A 68 3.76 -5.22 -18.01
CA GLY A 68 4.66 -4.59 -17.04
C GLY A 68 4.76 -5.35 -15.71
N ASP A 69 5.71 -4.90 -14.90
CA ASP A 69 6.01 -5.46 -13.59
C ASP A 69 5.07 -4.89 -12.51
N VAL A 70 5.17 -5.42 -11.29
CA VAL A 70 4.49 -4.88 -10.11
C VAL A 70 5.51 -4.10 -9.27
N VAL A 71 5.13 -2.93 -8.80
CA VAL A 71 5.98 -2.04 -8.00
C VAL A 71 5.25 -1.64 -6.72
N GLU A 72 5.96 -1.72 -5.61
CA GLU A 72 5.54 -1.17 -4.33
C GLU A 72 6.67 -0.33 -3.74
N CYS A 73 6.34 0.89 -3.31
CA CYS A 73 7.24 1.83 -2.64
C CYS A 73 6.76 1.99 -1.20
N GLY A 74 7.62 1.63 -0.23
CA GLY A 74 7.23 1.42 1.16
C GLY A 74 6.58 0.05 1.34
N VAL A 75 7.32 -0.91 1.86
CA VAL A 75 6.91 -2.32 1.94
C VAL A 75 6.80 -2.84 3.37
N TRP A 76 7.45 -2.17 4.33
CA TRP A 76 7.52 -2.62 5.72
C TRP A 76 7.96 -4.09 5.82
N GLN A 77 7.17 -4.96 6.47
CA GLN A 77 7.44 -6.40 6.58
C GLN A 77 7.08 -7.20 5.32
N GLY A 78 6.56 -6.54 4.29
CA GLY A 78 6.30 -7.08 2.97
C GLY A 78 4.93 -7.76 2.79
N GLY A 79 4.00 -7.68 3.75
CA GLY A 79 2.73 -8.43 3.68
C GLY A 79 1.87 -8.13 2.44
N SER A 80 1.88 -6.89 1.95
CA SER A 80 1.23 -6.49 0.69
C SER A 80 1.93 -7.11 -0.53
N CYS A 81 3.26 -7.04 -0.59
CA CYS A 81 4.05 -7.72 -1.62
C CYS A 81 3.89 -9.25 -1.58
N MET A 82 3.74 -9.84 -0.38
CA MET A 82 3.47 -11.27 -0.23
C MET A 82 2.10 -11.65 -0.80
N LEU A 83 1.09 -10.80 -0.61
CA LEU A 83 -0.22 -10.98 -1.21
C LEU A 83 -0.14 -10.95 -2.74
N VAL A 84 0.59 -9.98 -3.30
CA VAL A 84 0.87 -9.90 -4.75
C VAL A 84 1.52 -11.19 -5.23
N ALA A 85 2.61 -11.61 -4.58
CA ALA A 85 3.36 -12.80 -4.94
C ALA A 85 2.48 -14.06 -4.94
N GLN A 86 1.74 -14.32 -3.85
CA GLN A 86 0.86 -15.48 -3.74
C GLN A 86 -0.26 -15.45 -4.79
N THR A 87 -0.82 -14.28 -5.08
CA THR A 87 -1.88 -14.11 -6.09
C THR A 87 -1.34 -14.35 -7.50
N LEU A 88 -0.16 -13.83 -7.84
CA LEU A 88 0.49 -14.10 -9.13
C LEU A 88 0.79 -15.58 -9.34
N LYS A 89 1.27 -16.30 -8.30
CA LYS A 89 1.47 -17.76 -8.38
C LYS A 89 0.18 -18.51 -8.68
N GLN A 90 -0.90 -18.16 -7.98
CA GLN A 90 -2.20 -18.79 -8.17
C GLN A 90 -2.73 -18.57 -9.60
N LEU A 91 -2.49 -17.39 -10.16
CA LEU A 91 -2.81 -17.06 -11.55
C LEU A 91 -1.82 -17.63 -12.57
N LYS A 92 -0.75 -18.32 -12.13
CA LYS A 92 0.35 -18.82 -12.96
C LYS A 92 1.03 -17.71 -13.78
N ALA A 93 1.12 -16.51 -13.21
CA ALA A 93 1.65 -15.29 -13.80
C ALA A 93 3.05 -14.94 -13.24
N GLU A 94 3.95 -15.92 -13.18
CA GLU A 94 5.28 -15.81 -12.57
C GLU A 94 6.34 -15.18 -13.50
N ASP A 95 5.91 -14.64 -14.63
CA ASP A 95 6.74 -13.91 -15.60
C ASP A 95 7.04 -12.48 -15.15
N ARG A 96 6.15 -11.87 -14.35
CA ARG A 96 6.28 -10.51 -13.82
C ARG A 96 7.33 -10.43 -12.73
N LYS A 97 8.09 -9.33 -12.70
CA LYS A 97 8.92 -8.98 -11.54
C LYS A 97 8.09 -8.23 -10.50
N ILE A 98 8.53 -8.33 -9.25
CA ILE A 98 8.00 -7.56 -8.14
C ILE A 98 9.14 -6.69 -7.60
N TYR A 99 8.99 -5.38 -7.72
CA TYR A 99 9.96 -4.40 -7.21
C TYR A 99 9.49 -3.88 -5.85
N LEU A 100 10.37 -4.00 -4.86
CA LEU A 100 10.18 -3.56 -3.49
C LEU A 100 11.18 -2.44 -3.22
N TYR A 101 10.71 -1.20 -3.28
CA TYR A 101 11.50 -0.03 -2.90
C TYR A 101 11.25 0.29 -1.43
N ASP A 102 12.28 0.23 -0.59
CA ASP A 102 12.16 0.55 0.83
C ASP A 102 13.55 0.90 1.38
N THR A 103 13.59 1.69 2.44
CA THR A 103 14.84 1.94 3.16
C THR A 103 15.32 0.66 3.85
N PHE A 104 14.40 -0.23 4.23
CA PHE A 104 14.57 -1.36 5.15
C PHE A 104 15.14 -0.93 6.51
N GLU A 105 15.03 0.35 6.79
CA GLU A 105 15.55 1.04 7.95
C GLU A 105 14.45 1.88 8.61
N GLY A 106 13.18 1.68 8.22
CA GLY A 106 12.03 2.44 8.72
C GLY A 106 11.86 3.78 8.02
N MET A 107 10.95 4.61 8.55
CA MET A 107 10.57 5.88 7.94
C MET A 107 11.75 6.83 7.76
N SER A 108 11.77 7.55 6.62
CA SER A 108 12.66 8.68 6.41
C SER A 108 12.19 9.89 7.23
N ALA A 109 13.08 10.87 7.41
CA ALA A 109 12.73 12.10 8.11
C ALA A 109 11.63 12.86 7.33
N PRO A 110 10.50 13.20 7.96
CA PRO A 110 9.43 13.96 7.33
C PRO A 110 9.82 15.43 7.16
N THR A 111 9.02 16.15 6.40
CA THR A 111 9.10 17.60 6.21
C THR A 111 7.97 18.33 6.94
N ASP A 112 7.97 19.66 6.87
CA ASP A 112 6.91 20.52 7.38
C ASP A 112 5.56 20.33 6.67
N LYS A 113 5.54 19.70 5.49
CA LYS A 113 4.32 19.34 4.74
C LYS A 113 3.63 18.10 5.32
N ASP A 114 4.37 17.28 6.07
CA ASP A 114 3.91 15.98 6.56
C ASP A 114 3.20 16.16 7.91
N ILE A 115 1.88 16.31 7.80
CA ILE A 115 0.95 16.45 8.92
C ILE A 115 0.05 15.21 8.96
N ASP A 116 -0.03 14.58 10.14
CA ASP A 116 -1.04 13.55 10.40
C ASP A 116 -2.42 14.19 10.49
N ARG A 117 -3.36 13.80 9.62
CA ARG A 117 -4.70 14.41 9.58
C ARG A 117 -5.53 14.07 10.80
N ALA A 118 -5.35 12.89 11.39
CA ALA A 118 -6.19 12.43 12.48
C ALA A 118 -5.94 13.24 13.76
N SER A 119 -4.68 13.52 14.06
CA SER A 119 -4.25 14.29 15.24
C SER A 119 -4.00 15.77 14.93
N SER A 120 -3.89 16.16 13.66
CA SER A 120 -3.43 17.49 13.22
C SER A 120 -2.05 17.88 13.75
N GLN A 121 -1.18 16.89 14.02
CA GLN A 121 0.18 17.10 14.49
C GLN A 121 1.21 17.01 13.36
N GLN A 122 2.33 17.72 13.53
CA GLN A 122 3.53 17.51 12.71
C GLN A 122 4.05 16.09 12.93
N VAL A 123 4.27 15.34 11.86
CA VAL A 123 4.79 13.97 11.93
C VAL A 123 6.15 13.92 12.63
N GLN A 124 7.00 14.94 12.45
CA GLN A 124 8.29 15.02 13.13
C GLN A 124 8.16 14.91 14.67
N ALA A 125 7.15 15.56 15.26
CA ALA A 125 6.93 15.49 16.70
C ALA A 125 6.51 14.09 17.16
N ILE A 126 5.76 13.36 16.33
CA ILE A 126 5.36 11.97 16.60
C ILE A 126 6.58 11.05 16.56
N LEU A 127 7.43 11.18 15.54
CA LEU A 127 8.67 10.40 15.40
C LEU A 127 9.64 10.67 16.55
N ASP A 128 9.84 11.93 16.95
CA ASP A 128 10.73 12.30 18.05
C ASP A 128 10.26 11.71 19.40
N SER A 129 8.94 11.54 19.55
CA SER A 129 8.32 10.93 20.74
C SER A 129 8.32 9.40 20.73
N THR A 130 8.73 8.76 19.64
CA THR A 130 8.64 7.31 19.43
C THR A 130 10.03 6.68 19.29
N SER A 131 10.36 5.71 20.13
CA SER A 131 11.59 4.92 19.94
C SER A 131 11.43 3.95 18.78
N LYS A 132 12.41 3.92 17.87
CA LYS A 132 12.45 2.99 16.73
C LYS A 132 12.54 1.55 17.20
N SER A 133 11.57 0.73 16.80
CA SER A 133 11.55 -0.70 17.10
C SER A 133 10.91 -1.49 15.96
N THR A 134 11.06 -2.81 15.99
CA THR A 134 10.42 -3.72 15.04
C THR A 134 9.01 -4.16 15.49
N GLU A 135 8.46 -3.54 16.53
CA GLU A 135 7.11 -3.84 16.98
C GLU A 135 6.09 -3.47 15.91
N ARG A 136 5.06 -4.29 15.77
CA ARG A 136 4.09 -4.20 14.67
C ARG A 136 3.45 -2.82 14.52
N PHE A 137 3.09 -2.18 15.62
CA PHE A 137 2.42 -0.88 15.63
C PHE A 137 3.38 0.26 15.97
N ASN A 138 4.69 0.04 15.80
CA ASN A 138 5.67 1.09 15.98
C ASN A 138 5.61 2.08 14.81
N PHE A 139 5.57 3.38 15.12
CA PHE A 139 5.42 4.42 14.11
C PHE A 139 6.58 4.45 13.11
N TRP A 140 7.79 4.00 13.48
CA TRP A 140 8.91 3.96 12.54
C TRP A 140 8.77 2.93 11.42
N ALA A 141 7.78 2.02 11.51
CA ALA A 141 7.59 0.94 10.54
C ALA A 141 8.92 0.23 10.18
N TYR A 142 9.77 -0.04 11.19
CA TYR A 142 11.10 -0.58 10.93
C TYR A 142 11.04 -2.09 10.68
N ALA A 143 11.48 -2.50 9.50
CA ALA A 143 11.65 -3.90 9.12
C ALA A 143 12.97 -4.10 8.35
N PRO A 144 13.95 -4.85 8.89
CA PRO A 144 15.24 -5.04 8.22
C PRO A 144 15.11 -5.90 6.96
N LEU A 145 15.98 -5.65 5.97
CA LEU A 145 15.93 -6.29 4.65
C LEU A 145 15.88 -7.82 4.73
N GLU A 146 16.66 -8.42 5.64
CA GLU A 146 16.69 -9.88 5.81
C GLU A 146 15.37 -10.46 6.32
N LEU A 147 14.60 -9.71 7.13
CA LEU A 147 13.26 -10.10 7.52
C LEU A 147 12.32 -10.09 6.30
N VAL A 148 12.39 -9.04 5.48
CA VAL A 148 11.53 -8.94 4.29
C VAL A 148 11.88 -10.01 3.26
N LYS A 149 13.17 -10.29 3.02
CA LYS A 149 13.63 -11.40 2.17
C LYS A 149 13.10 -12.74 2.65
N LYS A 150 13.17 -13.01 3.97
CA LYS A 150 12.63 -14.23 4.58
C LYS A 150 11.12 -14.35 4.34
N ASN A 151 10.38 -13.27 4.57
CA ASN A 151 8.93 -13.23 4.36
C ASN A 151 8.57 -13.47 2.89
N MET A 152 9.26 -12.80 1.96
CA MET A 152 9.05 -13.00 0.52
C MET A 152 9.41 -14.42 0.08
N ALA A 153 10.49 -15.02 0.60
CA ALA A 153 10.84 -16.41 0.30
C ALA A 153 9.75 -17.41 0.72
N ALA A 154 9.02 -17.13 1.82
CA ALA A 154 7.92 -17.97 2.28
C ALA A 154 6.72 -18.01 1.31
N THR A 155 6.61 -17.06 0.39
CA THR A 155 5.60 -17.08 -0.69
C THR A 155 5.93 -18.09 -1.77
N HIS A 156 7.17 -18.58 -1.81
CA HIS A 156 7.72 -19.45 -2.85
C HIS A 156 7.64 -18.85 -4.27
N TYR A 157 7.47 -17.53 -4.40
CA TYR A 157 7.61 -16.85 -5.69
C TYR A 157 9.08 -16.90 -6.12
N PRO A 158 9.40 -17.02 -7.42
CA PRO A 158 10.79 -17.12 -7.85
C PRO A 158 11.62 -15.93 -7.36
N MET A 159 12.59 -16.17 -6.46
CA MET A 159 13.38 -15.09 -5.84
C MET A 159 14.14 -14.24 -6.87
N GLY A 160 14.53 -14.81 -8.01
CA GLY A 160 15.13 -14.05 -9.12
C GLY A 160 14.19 -13.07 -9.83
N LYS A 161 12.88 -13.12 -9.54
CA LYS A 161 11.86 -12.17 -10.02
C LYS A 161 11.54 -11.09 -8.98
N ILE A 162 12.09 -11.18 -7.76
CA ILE A 162 11.87 -10.20 -6.71
C ILE A 162 13.07 -9.27 -6.67
N GLN A 163 12.85 -7.97 -6.80
CA GLN A 163 13.89 -6.95 -6.81
C GLN A 163 13.76 -6.13 -5.52
N PHE A 164 14.70 -6.30 -4.60
CA PHE A 164 14.79 -5.50 -3.38
C PHE A 164 15.68 -4.29 -3.68
N VAL A 165 15.09 -3.10 -3.66
CA VAL A 165 15.80 -1.85 -3.89
C VAL A 165 15.94 -1.13 -2.55
N GLN A 166 17.09 -1.29 -1.91
CA GLN A 166 17.37 -0.73 -0.59
C GLN A 166 17.81 0.72 -0.69
N GLY A 167 17.11 1.58 0.06
CA GLY A 167 17.42 3.00 0.21
C GLY A 167 16.16 3.85 0.09
N LYS A 168 16.31 5.16 0.30
CA LYS A 168 15.22 6.10 0.02
C LYS A 168 14.88 6.06 -1.47
N VAL A 169 13.60 6.26 -1.81
CA VAL A 169 13.18 6.30 -3.21
C VAL A 169 13.86 7.44 -3.97
N GLU A 170 14.10 8.56 -3.27
CA GLU A 170 14.81 9.74 -3.75
C GLU A 170 16.27 9.45 -4.12
N ASP A 171 16.90 8.49 -3.43
CA ASP A 171 18.30 8.12 -3.65
C ASP A 171 18.45 6.97 -4.67
N THR A 172 17.42 6.13 -4.81
CA THR A 172 17.47 4.89 -5.61
C THR A 172 16.81 5.03 -6.98
N ILE A 173 15.83 5.91 -7.12
CA ILE A 173 15.13 6.23 -8.37
C ILE A 173 15.69 7.57 -8.88
N PRO A 174 16.09 7.69 -10.17
CA PRO A 174 15.84 6.76 -11.28
C PRO A 174 16.93 5.69 -11.51
N GLY A 175 17.89 5.51 -10.60
CA GLY A 175 19.01 4.58 -10.78
C GLY A 175 18.62 3.12 -10.99
N GLN A 176 17.54 2.67 -10.33
CA GLN A 176 16.97 1.33 -10.52
C GLN A 176 15.48 1.44 -10.86
N LEU A 177 15.13 1.28 -12.14
CA LEU A 177 13.75 1.36 -12.63
C LEU A 177 13.29 0.02 -13.24
N PRO A 178 12.00 -0.34 -13.10
CA PRO A 178 11.39 -1.32 -14.00
C PRO A 178 11.33 -0.77 -15.42
N LYS A 179 11.17 -1.64 -16.42
CA LYS A 179 11.01 -1.20 -17.81
C LYS A 179 9.61 -0.66 -18.09
N GLN A 180 8.61 -1.28 -17.48
CA GLN A 180 7.20 -0.98 -17.64
C GLN A 180 6.47 -1.50 -16.41
N ILE A 181 5.42 -0.80 -15.97
CA ILE A 181 4.69 -1.12 -14.75
C ILE A 181 3.23 -1.41 -15.09
N SER A 182 2.67 -2.47 -14.51
CA SER A 182 1.24 -2.81 -14.64
C SER A 182 0.44 -2.43 -13.38
N LEU A 183 1.10 -2.48 -12.22
CA LEU A 183 0.55 -2.10 -10.93
C LEU A 183 1.63 -1.32 -10.16
N LEU A 184 1.30 -0.09 -9.79
CA LEU A 184 2.13 0.82 -9.02
C LEU A 184 1.42 1.13 -7.69
N ARG A 185 1.99 0.71 -6.57
CA ARG A 185 1.48 1.03 -5.22
C ARG A 185 2.47 1.95 -4.51
N LEU A 186 1.99 3.13 -4.10
CA LEU A 186 2.76 4.12 -3.35
C LEU A 186 2.29 4.12 -1.88
N ASP A 187 3.21 3.90 -0.94
CA ASP A 187 2.97 3.68 0.49
C ASP A 187 4.19 4.14 1.32
N THR A 188 4.79 5.28 0.94
CA THR A 188 5.94 5.89 1.64
C THR A 188 5.57 7.07 2.52
N ASP A 189 4.27 7.33 2.71
CA ASP A 189 3.67 8.31 3.61
C ASP A 189 3.92 9.80 3.31
N TRP A 190 5.12 10.17 2.85
CA TRP A 190 5.59 11.56 2.83
C TRP A 190 5.43 12.27 1.49
N TYR A 191 5.38 13.60 1.56
CA TYR A 191 5.30 14.45 0.36
C TYR A 191 6.46 14.19 -0.61
N GLU A 192 7.71 14.23 -0.13
CA GLU A 192 8.89 14.21 -1.00
C GLU A 192 9.02 12.86 -1.73
N SER A 193 8.84 11.75 -1.01
CA SER A 193 8.86 10.40 -1.58
C SER A 193 7.71 10.18 -2.57
N THR A 194 6.47 10.53 -2.19
CA THR A 194 5.29 10.40 -3.07
C THR A 194 5.47 11.22 -4.35
N LYS A 195 5.96 12.47 -4.26
CA LYS A 195 6.19 13.34 -5.43
C LYS A 195 7.29 12.76 -6.33
N HIS A 196 8.37 12.26 -5.74
CA HIS A 196 9.48 11.65 -6.48
C HIS A 196 9.07 10.37 -7.19
N GLU A 197 8.33 9.50 -6.51
CA GLU A 197 7.76 8.27 -7.07
C GLU A 197 6.83 8.56 -8.25
N LEU A 198 5.88 9.48 -8.10
CA LEU A 198 4.99 9.86 -9.19
C LEU A 198 5.76 10.41 -10.39
N LYS A 199 6.73 11.30 -10.16
CA LYS A 199 7.56 11.88 -11.23
C LYS A 199 8.27 10.82 -12.07
N HIS A 200 8.77 9.75 -11.46
CA HIS A 200 9.64 8.79 -12.12
C HIS A 200 8.96 7.46 -12.49
N LEU A 201 7.98 6.99 -11.72
CA LEU A 201 7.33 5.70 -11.91
C LEU A 201 5.98 5.81 -12.64
N TYR A 202 5.21 6.88 -12.42
CA TYR A 202 3.93 7.07 -13.12
C TYR A 202 4.07 7.08 -14.66
N PRO A 203 5.12 7.68 -15.26
CA PRO A 203 5.33 7.59 -16.71
C PRO A 203 5.51 6.15 -17.22
N LEU A 204 6.04 5.26 -16.40
CA LEU A 204 6.29 3.85 -16.73
C LEU A 204 5.05 2.96 -16.54
N LEU A 205 4.01 3.45 -15.84
CA LEU A 205 2.74 2.77 -15.70
C LEU A 205 2.08 2.63 -17.07
N SER A 206 1.75 1.40 -17.44
CA SER A 206 1.04 1.08 -18.67
C SER A 206 -0.33 1.73 -18.70
N LYS A 207 -0.82 2.04 -19.91
CA LYS A 207 -2.26 2.30 -20.10
C LYS A 207 -3.06 1.07 -19.66
N GLY A 208 -4.12 1.29 -18.91
CA GLY A 208 -4.87 0.27 -18.18
C GLY A 208 -4.19 -0.22 -16.91
N GLY A 209 -3.00 0.28 -16.56
CA GLY A 209 -2.31 -0.03 -15.32
C GLY A 209 -3.00 0.58 -14.11
N VAL A 210 -2.81 -0.05 -12.96
CA VAL A 210 -3.42 0.38 -11.69
C VAL A 210 -2.41 1.18 -10.88
N LEU A 211 -2.81 2.36 -10.44
CA LEU A 211 -2.12 3.17 -9.43
C LEU A 211 -2.90 3.07 -8.12
N ILE A 212 -2.22 2.67 -7.04
CA ILE A 212 -2.74 2.68 -5.67
C ILE A 212 -1.90 3.68 -4.88
N ILE A 213 -2.57 4.59 -4.17
CA ILE A 213 -1.93 5.58 -3.29
C ILE A 213 -2.49 5.36 -1.90
N ASP A 214 -1.69 4.82 -1.00
CA ASP A 214 -2.18 4.33 0.28
C ASP A 214 -2.52 5.46 1.26
N ASP A 215 -1.67 6.47 1.34
CA ASP A 215 -1.73 7.49 2.39
C ASP A 215 -2.42 8.79 2.00
N TYR A 216 -3.04 8.83 0.81
CA TYR A 216 -3.66 10.03 0.25
C TYR A 216 -4.61 10.73 1.24
N GLY A 217 -5.41 9.96 1.98
CA GLY A 217 -6.37 10.50 2.94
C GLY A 217 -5.84 10.60 4.38
N HIS A 218 -4.63 10.11 4.68
CA HIS A 218 -4.06 10.09 6.04
C HIS A 218 -3.04 11.20 6.26
N PHE A 219 -2.04 11.33 5.38
CA PHE A 219 -1.02 12.37 5.48
C PHE A 219 -1.31 13.54 4.55
N LYS A 220 -1.16 14.78 5.04
CA LYS A 220 -1.36 15.97 4.19
C LYS A 220 -0.33 16.05 3.09
N GLY A 221 0.93 15.69 3.38
CA GLY A 221 2.02 15.67 2.41
C GLY A 221 1.75 14.76 1.22
N ALA A 222 1.36 13.50 1.47
CA ALA A 222 0.98 12.56 0.41
C ALA A 222 -0.15 13.09 -0.49
N GLN A 223 -1.24 13.64 0.09
CA GLN A 223 -2.30 14.27 -0.71
C GLN A 223 -1.74 15.39 -1.59
N GLN A 224 -1.00 16.31 -0.99
CA GLN A 224 -0.50 17.50 -1.67
C GLN A 224 0.42 17.12 -2.84
N ALA A 225 1.31 16.14 -2.64
CA ALA A 225 2.20 15.65 -3.69
C ALA A 225 1.44 15.09 -4.89
N VAL A 226 0.38 14.30 -4.63
CA VAL A 226 -0.47 13.70 -5.67
C VAL A 226 -1.25 14.78 -6.43
N ASP A 227 -1.89 15.69 -5.70
CA ASP A 227 -2.72 16.75 -6.28
C ASP A 227 -1.87 17.70 -7.14
N GLU A 228 -0.70 18.11 -6.65
CA GLU A 228 0.26 18.92 -7.42
C GLU A 228 0.75 18.19 -8.66
N PHE A 229 1.15 16.92 -8.55
CA PHE A 229 1.64 16.15 -9.69
C PHE A 229 0.61 16.11 -10.81
N PHE A 230 -0.64 15.72 -10.54
CA PHE A 230 -1.66 15.66 -11.58
C PHE A 230 -2.04 17.04 -12.12
N ALA A 231 -2.08 18.08 -11.28
CA ALA A 231 -2.31 19.44 -11.74
C ALA A 231 -1.20 19.93 -12.68
N GLU A 232 0.07 19.66 -12.37
CA GLU A 232 1.22 19.96 -13.23
C GLU A 232 1.15 19.24 -14.58
N GLN A 233 0.56 18.02 -14.62
CA GLN A 233 0.31 17.29 -15.86
C GLN A 233 -0.96 17.74 -16.60
N GLY A 234 -1.73 18.70 -16.09
CA GLY A 234 -3.01 19.11 -16.65
C GLY A 234 -4.09 18.01 -16.56
N MET A 235 -3.94 17.10 -15.60
CA MET A 235 -4.80 15.94 -15.39
C MET A 235 -5.73 16.13 -14.19
N CYS A 236 -6.93 15.55 -14.27
CA CYS A 236 -7.85 15.42 -13.15
C CYS A 236 -8.37 13.98 -13.07
N PRO A 237 -7.56 13.03 -12.54
CA PRO A 237 -7.97 11.63 -12.48
C PRO A 237 -9.09 11.41 -11.46
N TYR A 238 -10.00 10.48 -11.76
CA TYR A 238 -10.94 9.99 -10.75
C TYR A 238 -10.21 9.03 -9.80
N LEU A 239 -9.76 9.56 -8.67
CA LEU A 239 -9.14 8.80 -7.59
C LEU A 239 -10.24 8.13 -6.75
N ALA A 240 -10.62 6.91 -7.11
CA ALA A 240 -11.64 6.16 -6.42
C ALA A 240 -11.18 5.80 -5.00
N ARG A 241 -12.06 5.99 -4.02
CA ARG A 241 -11.77 5.74 -2.61
C ARG A 241 -11.88 4.25 -2.28
N ILE A 242 -10.85 3.68 -1.65
CA ILE A 242 -10.87 2.31 -1.11
C ILE A 242 -11.36 2.34 0.35
N ASP A 243 -10.64 3.06 1.21
CA ASP A 243 -11.03 3.29 2.61
C ASP A 243 -10.83 4.78 2.97
N TYR A 244 -10.68 5.14 4.25
CA TYR A 244 -10.49 6.54 4.61
C TYR A 244 -9.21 7.15 4.04
N THR A 245 -8.15 6.37 3.90
CA THR A 245 -6.85 6.84 3.45
C THR A 245 -6.63 6.56 1.97
N CYS A 246 -6.87 5.32 1.52
CA CYS A 246 -6.35 4.85 0.25
C CYS A 246 -7.19 5.29 -0.96
N ARG A 247 -6.50 5.53 -2.08
CA ARG A 247 -7.09 5.82 -3.40
C ARG A 247 -6.58 4.86 -4.45
N VAL A 248 -7.41 4.58 -5.44
CA VAL A 248 -7.05 3.79 -6.62
C VAL A 248 -7.46 4.51 -7.90
N TYR A 249 -6.64 4.37 -8.93
CA TYR A 249 -6.83 4.94 -10.24
C TYR A 249 -6.37 3.97 -11.33
N ILE A 250 -7.12 3.87 -12.43
CA ILE A 250 -6.71 3.13 -13.62
C ILE A 250 -6.21 4.14 -14.64
N LYS A 251 -4.93 4.03 -15.03
CA LYS A 251 -4.31 4.93 -16.00
C LYS A 251 -4.98 4.79 -17.37
N ASN A 252 -5.59 5.84 -17.87
CA ASN A 252 -6.34 5.82 -19.14
C ASN A 252 -5.58 6.44 -20.34
N HIS A 253 -4.46 7.13 -20.10
CA HIS A 253 -3.58 7.72 -21.12
C HIS A 253 -2.11 7.52 -20.77
#